data_AF-A0AAD9WY81-F1
#
_entry.id   AF-A0AAD9WY81-F1
#
_cell.length_a   1.000
_cell.length_b   1.000
_cell.length_c   1.000
_cell.angle_alpha   90.00
_cell.angle_beta   90.00
_cell.angle_gamma   90.00
#
_symmetry.space_group_name_H-M   'P 1'
#
loop_
_entity.id
_entity.type
_entity.pdbx_description
1 polymer ?
#
loop_
_entity_poly.entity_id
_entity_poly.type
_entity_poly.pdbx_seq_one_letter_code
_entity_poly.pdbx_strand_id
1 'polypeptide(L)'
;MYVLNYIWLSIFSVLQKRKANPTVFIDLNIGGQPVGKLMIELFADSTLITAENFQALYTGEKGIGRNKKPLHYKGKIFHRVIPRCMFNGGDLTNFDGLGAESIYVPGFDCSNM
;
A
#
# COMPACT_ATOMS: atom_id res chain seq x y z
N MET A 1 15.62 31.15 30.72
CA MET A 1 15.37 29.69 30.86
C MET A 1 14.44 29.14 29.76
N TYR A 2 14.57 29.59 28.50
CA TYR A 2 13.71 29.13 27.37
C TYR A 2 14.51 28.65 26.15
N VAL A 3 15.77 29.10 26.02
CA VAL A 3 16.64 28.83 24.86
C VAL A 3 17.07 27.35 24.81
N LEU A 4 17.34 26.74 25.96
CA LEU A 4 17.74 25.31 26.04
C LEU A 4 16.62 24.36 25.60
N ASN A 5 15.35 24.73 25.82
CA ASN A 5 14.21 23.89 25.47
C ASN A 5 13.94 23.89 23.95
N TYR A 6 14.14 25.03 23.29
CA TYR A 6 14.03 25.15 21.83
C TYR A 6 15.13 24.37 21.10
N ILE A 7 16.38 24.50 21.56
CA ILE A 7 17.51 23.77 20.96
C ILE A 7 17.33 22.25 21.13
N TRP A 8 16.84 21.81 22.30
CA TRP A 8 16.55 20.40 22.56
C TRP A 8 15.45 19.85 21.64
N LEU A 9 14.35 20.58 21.45
CA LEU A 9 13.26 20.20 20.54
C LEU A 9 13.71 20.13 19.07
N SER A 10 14.52 21.10 18.62
CA SER A 10 15.07 21.11 17.26
C SER A 10 16.00 19.93 17.00
N ILE A 11 16.89 19.59 17.95
CA ILE A 11 17.79 18.44 17.84
C ILE A 11 17.00 17.12 17.84
N PHE A 12 15.95 17.00 18.67
CA PHE A 12 15.10 15.81 18.71
C PHE A 12 14.32 15.60 17.40
N SER A 13 13.85 16.69 16.77
CA SER A 13 13.19 16.64 15.46
C SER A 13 14.16 16.26 14.32
N VAL A 14 15.38 16.81 14.34
CA VAL A 14 16.42 16.52 13.32
C VAL A 14 16.97 15.08 13.44
N LEU A 15 16.89 14.47 14.62
CA LEU A 15 17.31 13.09 14.89
C LEU A 15 16.17 12.06 14.81
N GLN A 16 15.07 12.36 14.12
CA GLN A 16 14.08 11.34 13.80
C GLN A 16 14.66 10.41 12.73
N LYS A 17 15.26 9.31 13.19
CA LYS A 17 15.78 8.22 12.36
C LYS A 17 14.74 7.89 11.29
N ARG A 18 15.05 8.11 10.00
CA ARG A 18 14.14 7.77 8.90
C ARG A 18 13.74 6.31 9.07
N LYS A 19 12.45 6.06 9.31
CA LYS A 19 11.92 4.71 9.50
C LYS A 19 12.19 3.95 8.20
N ALA A 20 12.71 2.73 8.29
CA ALA A 20 12.93 1.91 7.11
C ALA A 20 11.61 1.71 6.36
N ASN A 21 11.69 1.74 5.03
CA ASN A 21 10.53 1.53 4.16
C ASN A 21 9.90 0.15 4.43
N PRO A 22 8.56 0.07 4.56
CA PRO A 22 7.89 -1.21 4.72
C PRO A 22 8.13 -2.11 3.52
N THR A 23 8.31 -3.41 3.76
CA THR A 23 8.37 -4.42 2.71
C THR A 23 7.20 -5.38 2.87
N VAL A 24 6.54 -5.70 1.77
CA VAL A 24 5.41 -6.63 1.69
C VAL A 24 5.71 -7.76 0.73
N PHE A 25 5.08 -8.92 0.96
CA PHE A 25 5.36 -10.15 0.22
C PHE A 25 4.09 -10.73 -0.37
N ILE A 26 4.02 -10.86 -1.69
CA ILE A 26 2.88 -11.43 -2.40
C ILE A 26 3.25 -12.80 -2.93
N ASP A 27 2.60 -13.85 -2.43
CA ASP A 27 2.73 -15.19 -3.00
C ASP A 27 1.99 -15.27 -4.34
N LEU A 28 2.70 -15.70 -5.38
CA LEU A 28 2.19 -15.79 -6.73
C LEU A 28 1.76 -17.22 -7.04
N ASN A 29 0.58 -17.34 -7.64
CA ASN A 29 0.04 -18.61 -8.11
C ASN A 29 -0.42 -18.47 -9.57
N ILE A 30 -0.03 -19.41 -10.42
CA ILE A 30 -0.44 -19.49 -11.83
C ILE A 30 -1.07 -20.87 -12.05
N GLY A 31 -2.33 -20.91 -12.47
CA GLY A 31 -3.02 -22.17 -12.75
C GLY A 31 -3.14 -23.11 -11.55
N GLY A 32 -3.22 -22.57 -10.33
CA GLY A 32 -3.26 -23.35 -9.08
C GLY A 32 -1.87 -23.71 -8.53
N GLN A 33 -0.80 -23.49 -9.29
CA GLN A 33 0.57 -23.81 -8.89
C GLN A 33 1.28 -22.58 -8.29
N PRO A 34 1.92 -22.70 -7.10
CA PRO A 34 2.75 -21.64 -6.55
C PRO A 34 4.00 -21.45 -7.42
N VAL A 35 4.26 -20.23 -7.89
CA VAL A 35 5.37 -19.92 -8.80
C VAL A 35 6.46 -19.05 -8.17
N GLY A 36 6.21 -18.49 -6.99
CA GLY A 36 7.19 -17.70 -6.26
C GLY A 36 6.55 -16.64 -5.39
N LYS A 37 7.40 -15.72 -4.91
CA LYS A 37 7.02 -14.64 -4.02
C LYS A 37 7.58 -13.33 -4.56
N LEU A 38 6.71 -12.35 -4.76
CA LEU A 38 7.09 -10.99 -5.09
C LEU A 38 7.34 -10.22 -3.80
N MET A 39 8.54 -9.65 -3.68
CA MET A 39 8.89 -8.74 -2.59
C MET A 39 8.76 -7.30 -3.11
N ILE A 40 7.98 -6.48 -2.41
CA ILE A 40 7.73 -5.09 -2.78
C ILE A 40 8.12 -4.21 -1.60
N GLU A 41 9.08 -3.31 -1.82
CA GLU A 41 9.38 -2.21 -0.90
C GLU A 41 8.44 -1.03 -1.19
N LEU A 42 7.84 -0.47 -0.15
CA LEU A 42 6.95 0.69 -0.25
C LEU A 42 7.73 1.94 0.17
N PHE A 43 7.84 2.92 -0.72
CA PHE A 43 8.56 4.18 -0.48
C PHE A 43 7.78 5.13 0.46
N ALA A 44 7.57 4.71 1.70
CA ALA A 44 6.79 5.47 2.70
C ALA A 44 7.44 6.81 3.08
N ASP A 45 8.72 7.00 2.75
CA ASP A 45 9.45 8.26 2.92
C ASP A 45 9.00 9.36 1.95
N SER A 46 8.45 8.99 0.79
CA SER A 46 8.02 9.91 -0.27
C SER A 46 6.54 9.81 -0.62
N THR A 47 5.92 8.63 -0.45
CA THR A 47 4.52 8.35 -0.79
C THR A 47 3.76 7.76 0.41
N LEU A 48 3.78 8.46 1.54
CA LEU A 48 3.26 7.94 2.81
C LEU A 48 1.82 7.41 2.70
N ILE A 49 0.93 8.19 2.08
CA ILE A 49 -0.50 7.86 1.93
C ILE A 49 -0.69 6.62 1.03
N THR A 50 0.02 6.56 -0.09
CA THR A 50 -0.03 5.42 -1.01
C THR A 50 0.53 4.16 -0.38
N ALA A 51 1.66 4.27 0.32
CA ALA A 51 2.29 3.19 1.05
C ALA A 51 1.37 2.64 2.15
N GLU A 52 0.71 3.52 2.91
CA GLU A 52 -0.26 3.13 3.93
C GLU A 52 -1.46 2.41 3.31
N ASN A 53 -2.04 2.96 2.23
CA ASN A 53 -3.15 2.31 1.52
C ASN A 53 -2.74 0.92 1.01
N PHE A 54 -1.59 0.80 0.35
CA PHE A 54 -1.12 -0.48 -0.15
C PHE A 54 -0.89 -1.48 0.98
N GLN A 55 -0.26 -1.05 2.08
CA GLN A 55 0.00 -1.89 3.23
C GLN A 55 -1.29 -2.38 3.90
N ALA A 56 -2.28 -1.51 4.04
CA ALA A 56 -3.56 -1.87 4.63
C ALA A 56 -4.37 -2.82 3.74
N LEU A 57 -4.35 -2.62 2.41
CA LEU A 57 -4.94 -3.56 1.46
C LEU A 57 -4.16 -4.89 1.38
N TYR A 58 -2.87 -4.87 1.69
CA TYR A 58 -2.07 -6.07 1.82
C TYR A 58 -2.41 -6.88 3.07
N THR A 59 -2.58 -6.24 4.23
CA THR A 59 -2.92 -6.92 5.49
C THR A 59 -4.39 -7.29 5.59
N GLY A 60 -5.28 -6.55 4.91
CA GLY A 60 -6.72 -6.71 5.03
C GLY A 60 -7.28 -6.18 6.35
N GLU A 61 -6.50 -5.41 7.11
CA GLU A 61 -6.86 -4.97 8.47
C GLU A 61 -8.09 -4.06 8.53
N LYS A 62 -8.43 -3.41 7.40
CA LYS A 62 -9.57 -2.48 7.31
C LYS A 62 -10.91 -3.18 7.05
N GLY A 63 -10.92 -4.50 6.94
CA GLY A 63 -12.15 -5.29 6.87
C GLY A 63 -12.92 -5.12 5.56
N ILE A 64 -14.20 -4.77 5.65
CA ILE A 64 -15.12 -4.69 4.51
C ILE A 64 -15.27 -3.24 4.05
N GLY A 65 -15.07 -3.00 2.76
CA GLY A 65 -15.23 -1.70 2.12
C GLY A 65 -16.70 -1.36 1.81
N ARG A 66 -16.90 -0.17 1.27
CA ARG A 66 -18.19 0.40 0.85
C ARG A 66 -18.90 -0.48 -0.17
N ASN A 67 -18.14 -1.13 -1.06
CA ASN A 67 -18.68 -2.05 -2.04
C ASN A 67 -19.10 -3.42 -1.45
N LYS A 68 -19.12 -3.55 -0.11
CA LYS A 68 -19.42 -4.80 0.62
C LYS A 68 -18.45 -5.93 0.25
N LYS A 69 -17.24 -5.59 -0.18
CA LYS A 69 -16.16 -6.51 -0.51
C LYS A 69 -15.00 -6.30 0.46
N PRO A 70 -14.21 -7.34 0.77
CA PRO A 70 -13.03 -7.19 1.60
C PRO A 70 -12.00 -6.23 0.97
N LEU A 71 -11.49 -5.30 1.77
CA LEU A 71 -10.36 -4.43 1.42
C LEU A 71 -9.05 -5.20 1.56
N HIS A 72 -8.85 -6.22 0.71
CA HIS A 72 -7.74 -7.15 0.85
C HIS A 72 -7.30 -7.73 -0.50
N TYR A 73 -5.99 -7.77 -0.76
CA TYR A 73 -5.40 -8.31 -1.99
C TYR A 73 -5.34 -9.84 -2.05
N LYS A 74 -5.50 -10.55 -0.93
CA LYS A 74 -5.47 -12.02 -0.95
C LYS A 74 -6.57 -12.58 -1.85
N GLY A 75 -6.18 -13.47 -2.76
CA GLY A 75 -7.09 -14.08 -3.73
C GLY A 75 -7.48 -13.16 -4.89
N LYS A 76 -6.84 -11.98 -5.02
CA LYS A 76 -6.98 -11.12 -6.19
C LYS A 76 -6.01 -11.52 -7.30
N ILE A 77 -6.39 -11.21 -8.53
CA ILE A 77 -5.65 -11.62 -9.73
C ILE A 77 -4.97 -10.43 -10.40
N PHE A 78 -3.95 -10.71 -11.21
CA PHE A 78 -3.49 -9.79 -12.24
C PHE A 78 -4.39 -9.94 -13.46
N HIS A 79 -5.33 -9.01 -13.64
CA HIS A 79 -6.32 -9.05 -14.72
C HIS A 79 -5.70 -8.65 -16.07
N ARG A 80 -4.55 -7.98 -16.07
CA ARG A 80 -3.82 -7.59 -17.29
C ARG A 80 -2.34 -7.89 -17.14
N VAL A 81 -1.77 -8.61 -18.11
CA VAL A 81 -0.33 -8.86 -18.20
C VAL A 81 0.11 -8.50 -19.62
N ILE A 82 0.99 -7.51 -19.73
CA ILE A 82 1.59 -7.08 -20.99
C ILE A 82 3.05 -7.56 -20.97
N PRO A 83 3.41 -8.58 -21.78
CA PRO A 83 4.76 -9.11 -21.81
C PRO A 83 5.79 -8.00 -22.04
N ARG A 84 6.87 -8.02 -21.26
CA ARG A 84 7.99 -7.06 -21.36
C ARG A 84 7.63 -5.60 -21.06
N CYS A 85 6.48 -5.37 -20.40
CA CYS A 85 6.06 -4.03 -20.02
C CYS A 85 5.61 -3.99 -18.57
N MET A 86 4.40 -4.49 -18.27
CA MET A 86 3.81 -4.40 -16.94
C MET A 86 2.73 -5.45 -16.71
N PHE A 87 2.37 -5.65 -15.45
CA PHE A 87 1.18 -6.37 -15.04
C PHE A 87 0.33 -5.45 -14.15
N ASN A 88 -0.99 -5.54 -14.28
CA ASN A 88 -1.94 -4.78 -13.49
C ASN A 88 -2.83 -5.75 -12.71
N GLY A 89 -3.00 -5.46 -11.43
CA GLY A 89 -3.84 -6.20 -10.51
C GLY A 89 -4.55 -5.24 -9.56
N GLY A 90 -4.93 -5.74 -8.40
CA GLY A 90 -5.52 -4.90 -7.34
C GLY A 90 -7.00 -4.57 -7.54
N ASP A 91 -7.67 -5.21 -8.51
CA ASP A 91 -9.14 -5.13 -8.58
C ASP A 91 -9.75 -5.89 -7.41
N LEU A 92 -10.50 -5.18 -6.56
CA LEU A 92 -11.06 -5.73 -5.33
C LEU A 92 -12.49 -6.25 -5.50
N THR A 93 -13.17 -5.93 -6.60
CA THR A 93 -14.61 -6.17 -6.75
C THR A 93 -14.95 -7.18 -7.84
N ASN A 94 -14.52 -6.96 -9.08
CA ASN A 94 -15.03 -7.65 -10.27
C ASN A 94 -13.95 -8.43 -11.03
N PHE A 95 -12.67 -8.20 -10.72
CA PHE A 95 -11.53 -8.82 -11.40
C PHE A 95 -11.42 -8.49 -12.90
N ASP A 96 -12.08 -7.43 -13.36
CA ASP A 96 -12.08 -6.97 -14.75
C ASP A 96 -11.17 -5.75 -14.97
N GLY A 97 -10.64 -5.18 -13.89
CA GLY A 97 -9.78 -4.00 -13.89
C GLY A 97 -10.53 -2.68 -13.75
N LEU A 98 -11.85 -2.70 -13.63
CA LEU A 98 -12.68 -1.50 -13.42
C LEU A 98 -12.94 -1.23 -11.94
N GLY A 99 -12.77 -2.26 -11.11
CA GLY A 99 -13.18 -2.25 -9.72
C GLY A 99 -12.05 -2.06 -8.73
N ALA A 100 -11.92 -0.90 -8.09
CA ALA A 100 -10.98 -0.73 -6.99
C ALA A 100 -11.57 0.16 -5.89
N GLU A 101 -11.15 -0.09 -4.66
CA GLU A 101 -11.53 0.72 -3.50
C GLU A 101 -10.30 0.96 -2.64
N SER A 102 -10.07 2.21 -2.24
CA SER A 102 -9.05 2.56 -1.26
C SER A 102 -9.60 2.44 0.16
N ILE A 103 -8.70 2.43 1.14
CA ILE A 103 -9.07 2.42 2.57
C ILE A 103 -9.67 3.77 3.03
N TYR A 104 -9.54 4.82 2.23
CA TYR A 104 -9.97 6.17 2.57
C TYR A 104 -11.36 6.49 2.02
N VAL A 105 -12.05 7.40 2.70
CA VAL A 105 -13.41 7.84 2.36
C VAL A 105 -13.48 8.63 1.03
N PRO A 106 -14.66 8.71 0.37
CA PRO A 106 -14.82 9.54 -0.83
C PRO A 106 -14.47 11.00 -0.52
N GLY A 107 -13.77 11.67 -1.44
CA GLY A 107 -13.34 13.06 -1.25
C GLY A 107 -12.01 13.23 -0.50
N PHE A 108 -11.35 12.14 -0.14
CA PHE A 108 -9.94 12.18 0.24
C PHE A 108 -9.11 12.68 -0.95
N ASP A 109 -8.26 13.69 -0.72
CA ASP A 109 -7.42 14.26 -1.75
C ASP A 109 -6.32 13.25 -2.15
N CYS A 110 -6.47 12.70 -3.35
CA CYS A 110 -5.51 11.77 -3.94
C CYS A 110 -4.34 12.47 -4.63
N SER A 111 -4.18 13.80 -4.50
CA SER A 111 -3.09 14.56 -5.14
C SER A 111 -1.68 14.03 -4.80
N ASN A 112 -1.56 13.30 -3.69
CA ASN A 112 -0.34 12.63 -3.24
C ASN A 112 -0.46 11.09 -3.19
N MET A 113 -1.38 10.49 -3.97
CA MET A 113 -1.47 9.03 -4.16
C MET A 113 -0.62 8.51 -5.32
#